data_AF-A0AAV7ZAD4-F1
#
_entry.id   AF-A0AAV7ZAD4-F1
#
_cell.length_a   1.000
_cell.length_b   1.000
_cell.length_c   1.000
_cell.angle_alpha   90.00
_cell.angle_beta   90.00
_cell.angle_gamma   90.00
#
_symmetry.space_group_name_H-M   'P 1'
#
loop_
_entity.id
_entity.type
_entity.pdbx_description
1 polymer ?
#
loop_
_entity_poly.entity_id
_entity_poly.type
_entity_poly.pdbx_seq_one_letter_code
_entity_poly.pdbx_strand_id
1 'polypeptide(L)'
;MLHSILIFTDGGNKLFHKDFISQLENPRMISNLLRTIVGFSKQSTGMVASYIEMKKLSVTIVTDPDLQINCALFYDKEDGPEFGNIIGHLILESFKSEFREDNFTSIIQGKYNSFYSKIPEVVRRSVHPILTKLEHTRGIKTVLLIEKTTITYENKKIDQLGVAANISALDISGSDLMGYKADTLNFVTINGEDTILNISKIENAVLVVCSKKSVNSRVRIKAIEEAIGMLKKIYSILSNLDSSEIEQENIPNFSYTLSLKFPSKETATMVCKTLKVDDNRNENSTVGYQVDETTLIIKISAKTVKLLRAVIFSTMEFLTLSIRTLRSFPIFEEEKN
;
A
#
# COMPACT_ATOMS: atom_id res chain seq x y z
N MET A 1 6.17 4.48 1.20
CA MET A 1 4.88 3.77 1.17
C MET A 1 3.71 4.75 1.30
N LEU A 2 2.52 4.36 0.86
CA LEU A 2 1.29 5.16 0.96
C LEU A 2 0.64 4.99 2.34
N HIS A 3 0.41 6.09 3.07
CA HIS A 3 -0.19 6.07 4.41
C HIS A 3 -1.69 6.31 4.38
N SER A 4 -2.14 7.38 3.73
CA SER A 4 -3.55 7.72 3.64
C SER A 4 -3.85 8.63 2.45
N ILE A 5 -5.10 8.58 2.00
CA ILE A 5 -5.67 9.47 0.98
C ILE A 5 -6.81 10.25 1.63
N LEU A 6 -6.84 11.56 1.39
CA LEU A 6 -7.90 12.44 1.85
C LEU A 6 -8.35 13.35 0.70
N ILE A 7 -9.62 13.25 0.33
CA ILE A 7 -10.24 14.16 -0.65
C ILE A 7 -11.20 15.08 0.10
N PHE A 8 -11.07 16.38 -0.11
CA PHE A 8 -11.84 17.40 0.59
C PHE A 8 -12.16 18.60 -0.31
N THR A 9 -13.26 19.29 -0.03
CA THR A 9 -13.63 20.51 -0.76
C THR A 9 -12.82 21.72 -0.30
N ASP A 10 -12.85 22.82 -1.06
CA ASP A 10 -12.31 24.12 -0.65
C ASP A 10 -12.93 24.67 0.64
N GLY A 11 -14.09 24.16 1.06
CA GLY A 11 -14.70 24.42 2.36
C GLY A 11 -14.03 23.69 3.53
N GLY A 12 -13.10 22.76 3.26
CA GLY A 12 -12.50 21.86 4.24
C GLY A 12 -13.34 20.62 4.55
N ASN A 13 -14.45 20.41 3.84
CA ASN A 13 -15.34 19.27 4.07
C ASN A 13 -14.74 18.00 3.46
N LYS A 14 -14.63 16.95 4.28
CA LYS A 14 -14.16 15.64 3.86
C LYS A 14 -15.16 14.97 2.92
N LEU A 15 -14.73 14.65 1.71
CA LEU A 15 -15.48 13.87 0.72
C LEU A 15 -15.13 12.39 0.82
N PHE A 16 -13.84 12.07 0.81
CA PHE A 16 -13.33 10.70 0.87
C PHE A 16 -12.12 10.61 1.79
N HIS A 17 -11.97 9.50 2.48
CA HIS A 17 -10.80 9.23 3.30
C HIS A 17 -10.53 7.74 3.41
N LYS A 18 -9.28 7.36 3.19
CA LYS A 18 -8.81 5.99 3.40
C LYS A 18 -7.43 5.99 4.05
N ASP A 19 -7.32 5.22 5.12
CA ASP A 19 -6.04 4.85 5.72
C ASP A 19 -5.56 3.50 5.19
N PHE A 20 -4.26 3.37 5.00
CA PHE A 20 -3.57 2.13 4.60
C PHE A 20 -2.63 1.66 5.70
N ILE A 21 -1.69 2.51 6.12
CA ILE A 21 -0.64 2.17 7.09
C ILE A 21 -0.84 2.91 8.41
N SER A 22 -0.98 4.24 8.33
CA SER A 22 -1.18 5.09 9.50
C SER A 22 -2.58 5.66 9.49
N GLN A 23 -3.25 5.52 10.63
CA GLN A 23 -4.57 6.10 10.81
C GLN A 23 -4.45 7.60 11.05
N LEU A 24 -5.15 8.39 10.26
CA LEU A 24 -5.37 9.79 10.57
C LEU A 24 -6.38 9.89 11.73
N GLU A 25 -5.92 10.29 12.92
CA GLU A 25 -6.76 10.36 14.13
C GLU A 25 -8.01 11.24 13.95
N ASN A 26 -7.88 12.35 13.21
CA ASN A 26 -9.02 13.24 12.92
C ASN A 26 -8.94 13.80 11.49
N PRO A 27 -9.46 13.05 10.49
CA PRO A 27 -9.37 13.46 9.07
C PRO A 27 -10.07 14.78 8.78
N ARG A 28 -11.10 15.15 9.56
CA ARG A 28 -11.84 16.41 9.41
C ARG A 28 -11.04 17.61 9.91
N MET A 29 -10.33 17.46 11.02
CA MET A 29 -9.44 18.52 11.51
C MET A 29 -8.25 18.70 10.56
N ILE A 30 -7.73 17.60 10.03
CA ILE A 30 -6.64 17.61 9.05
C ILE A 30 -7.08 18.25 7.73
N SER A 31 -8.27 17.94 7.22
CA SER A 31 -8.79 18.59 6.00
C SER A 31 -8.93 20.11 6.18
N ASN A 32 -9.43 20.56 7.33
CA ASN A 32 -9.51 21.98 7.65
C ASN A 32 -8.13 22.65 7.73
N LEU A 33 -7.16 21.98 8.36
CA LEU A 33 -5.79 22.49 8.46
C LEU A 33 -5.14 22.62 7.09
N LEU A 34 -5.21 21.57 6.26
CA LEU A 34 -4.64 21.58 4.91
C LEU A 34 -5.31 22.65 4.03
N ARG A 35 -6.63 22.80 4.15
CA ARG A 35 -7.38 23.87 3.49
C ARG A 35 -6.89 25.25 3.93
N THR A 36 -6.65 25.46 5.22
CA THR A 36 -6.08 26.73 5.72
C THR A 36 -4.69 26.98 5.16
N ILE A 37 -3.83 25.95 5.08
CA ILE A 37 -2.49 26.07 4.51
C ILE A 37 -2.56 26.45 3.02
N VAL A 38 -3.40 25.76 2.24
CA VAL A 38 -3.63 26.05 0.82
C VAL A 38 -4.18 27.46 0.61
N GLY A 39 -5.16 27.87 1.41
CA GLY A 39 -5.75 29.20 1.35
C GLY A 39 -4.74 30.30 1.69
N PHE A 40 -3.97 30.11 2.77
CA PHE A 40 -2.95 31.06 3.20
C PHE A 40 -1.81 31.16 2.18
N SER A 41 -1.32 30.04 1.64
CA SER A 41 -0.26 30.06 0.63
C SER A 41 -0.70 30.85 -0.61
N LYS A 42 -1.93 30.61 -1.08
CA LYS A 42 -2.49 31.28 -2.25
C LYS A 42 -2.65 32.78 -2.00
N GLN A 43 -3.09 33.17 -0.81
CA GLN A 43 -3.24 34.58 -0.44
C GLN A 43 -1.89 35.29 -0.29
N SER A 44 -0.89 34.64 0.31
CA SER A 44 0.40 35.25 0.59
C SER A 44 1.36 35.26 -0.60
N THR A 45 1.30 34.25 -1.47
CA THR A 45 2.29 34.05 -2.55
C THR A 45 1.68 34.04 -3.95
N GLY A 46 0.34 34.00 -4.07
CA GLY A 46 -0.35 33.75 -5.33
C GLY A 46 -0.33 32.27 -5.77
N MET A 47 0.36 31.39 -5.03
CA MET A 47 0.53 29.97 -5.39
C MET A 47 -0.05 29.02 -4.33
N VAL A 48 -0.54 27.86 -4.76
CA VAL A 48 -1.06 26.82 -3.88
C VAL A 48 0.07 25.94 -3.37
N ALA A 49 0.10 25.68 -2.06
CA ALA A 49 1.00 24.73 -1.46
C ALA A 49 0.71 23.32 -2.00
N SER A 50 1.69 22.74 -2.71
CA SER A 50 1.55 21.43 -3.36
C SER A 50 2.31 20.31 -2.65
N TYR A 51 3.25 20.65 -1.77
CA TYR A 51 4.06 19.68 -1.03
C TYR A 51 4.42 20.19 0.37
N ILE A 52 4.24 19.33 1.36
CA ILE A 52 4.59 19.57 2.76
C ILE A 52 5.44 18.40 3.22
N GLU A 53 6.65 18.67 3.69
CA GLU A 53 7.56 17.65 4.22
C GLU A 53 7.56 17.69 5.76
N MET A 54 7.40 16.53 6.38
CA MET A 54 7.50 16.31 7.81
C MET A 54 8.66 15.35 8.12
N LYS A 55 8.90 15.06 9.41
CA LYS A 55 10.06 14.27 9.85
C LYS A 55 10.15 12.88 9.22
N LYS A 56 9.01 12.21 9.03
CA LYS A 56 8.90 10.86 8.46
C LYS A 56 7.92 10.75 7.30
N LEU A 57 7.02 11.74 7.18
CA LEU A 57 5.92 11.74 6.21
C LEU A 57 6.06 12.94 5.30
N SER A 58 5.54 12.80 4.10
CA SER A 58 5.31 13.88 3.17
C SER A 58 3.84 13.91 2.77
N VAL A 59 3.35 15.11 2.49
CA VAL A 59 1.98 15.36 2.03
C VAL A 59 2.04 16.08 0.70
N THR A 60 1.51 15.45 -0.36
CA THR A 60 1.25 16.15 -1.62
C THR A 60 -0.20 16.57 -1.67
N ILE A 61 -0.44 17.84 -2.04
CA ILE A 61 -1.77 18.38 -2.23
C ILE A 61 -1.94 18.70 -3.72
N VAL A 62 -2.93 18.08 -4.34
CA VAL A 62 -3.36 18.35 -5.71
C VAL A 62 -4.73 19.01 -5.66
N THR A 63 -4.85 20.16 -6.30
CA THR A 63 -6.07 20.97 -6.29
C THR A 63 -6.68 21.01 -7.68
N ASP A 64 -7.97 20.74 -7.77
CA ASP A 64 -8.78 21.01 -8.95
C ASP A 64 -9.54 22.33 -8.75
N PRO A 65 -9.18 23.40 -9.47
CA PRO A 65 -9.79 24.71 -9.27
C PRO A 65 -11.23 24.78 -9.80
N ASP A 66 -11.59 23.96 -10.78
CA ASP A 66 -12.90 24.01 -11.44
C ASP A 66 -14.00 23.42 -10.56
N LEU A 67 -13.70 22.30 -9.90
CA LEU A 67 -14.61 21.59 -8.99
C LEU A 67 -14.40 21.97 -7.52
N GLN A 68 -13.39 22.79 -7.21
CA GLN A 68 -13.06 23.23 -5.84
C GLN A 68 -12.82 22.05 -4.89
N ILE A 69 -12.11 21.03 -5.40
CA ILE A 69 -11.76 19.82 -4.65
C ILE A 69 -10.25 19.66 -4.57
N ASN A 70 -9.79 19.09 -3.47
CA ASN A 70 -8.39 18.89 -3.15
C ASN A 70 -8.17 17.43 -2.79
N CYS A 71 -7.10 16.83 -3.31
CA CYS A 71 -6.60 15.53 -2.91
C CYS A 71 -5.30 15.71 -2.15
N ALA A 72 -5.28 15.30 -0.88
CA ALA A 72 -4.08 15.17 -0.08
C ALA A 72 -3.66 13.71 0.01
N LEU A 73 -2.41 13.46 -0.37
CA LEU A 73 -1.76 12.16 -0.32
C LEU A 73 -0.70 12.17 0.78
N PHE A 74 -0.81 11.26 1.75
CA PHE A 74 0.18 11.09 2.81
C PHE A 74 1.03 9.86 2.52
N TYR A 75 2.34 10.03 2.50
CA TYR A 75 3.27 8.96 2.12
C TYR A 75 4.63 9.14 2.79
N ASP A 76 5.50 8.13 2.71
CA ASP A 76 6.84 8.22 3.30
C ASP A 76 7.68 9.30 2.62
N LYS A 77 8.45 10.05 3.42
CA LYS A 77 9.34 11.09 2.91
C LYS A 77 10.29 10.60 1.80
N GLU A 78 10.74 9.35 1.90
CA GLU A 78 11.67 8.73 0.96
C GLU A 78 11.07 8.51 -0.45
N ASP A 79 9.75 8.56 -0.60
CA ASP A 79 9.13 8.40 -1.91
C ASP A 79 9.32 9.63 -2.80
N GLY A 80 9.47 10.81 -2.19
CA GLY A 80 9.72 12.09 -2.85
C GLY A 80 8.47 12.78 -3.40
N PRO A 81 8.57 14.07 -3.77
CA PRO A 81 7.44 14.88 -4.22
C PRO A 81 6.86 14.43 -5.57
N GLU A 82 7.70 13.93 -6.49
CA GLU A 82 7.26 13.50 -7.81
C GLU A 82 6.32 12.29 -7.74
N PHE A 83 6.63 11.33 -6.86
CA PHE A 83 5.78 10.19 -6.59
C PHE A 83 4.37 10.62 -6.15
N GLY A 84 4.31 11.49 -5.12
CA GLY A 84 3.04 11.97 -4.60
C GLY A 84 2.25 12.78 -5.63
N ASN A 85 2.94 13.52 -6.49
CA ASN A 85 2.31 14.32 -7.53
C ASN A 85 1.63 13.47 -8.60
N ILE A 86 2.30 12.42 -9.10
CA ILE A 86 1.74 11.52 -10.12
C ILE A 86 0.51 10.79 -9.56
N ILE A 87 0.65 10.19 -8.38
CA ILE A 87 -0.44 9.41 -7.75
C ILE A 87 -1.61 10.33 -7.38
N GLY A 88 -1.34 11.49 -6.78
CA GLY A 88 -2.36 12.46 -6.38
C GLY A 88 -3.19 12.97 -7.57
N HIS A 89 -2.55 13.29 -8.69
CA HIS A 89 -3.26 13.71 -9.90
C HIS A 89 -4.14 12.60 -10.46
N LEU A 90 -3.62 11.38 -10.56
CA LEU A 90 -4.39 10.25 -11.08
C LEU A 90 -5.59 9.88 -10.20
N ILE A 91 -5.42 9.95 -8.87
CA ILE A 91 -6.50 9.76 -7.90
C ILE A 91 -7.57 10.83 -8.11
N LEU A 92 -7.18 12.10 -8.17
CA LEU A 92 -8.13 13.20 -8.31
C LEU A 92 -8.88 13.12 -9.65
N GLU A 93 -8.18 12.87 -10.75
CA GLU A 93 -8.80 12.71 -12.07
C GLU A 93 -9.75 11.51 -12.12
N SER A 94 -9.38 10.39 -11.49
CA SER A 94 -10.25 9.21 -11.44
C SER A 94 -11.48 9.48 -10.58
N PHE A 95 -11.32 10.17 -9.45
CA PHE A 95 -12.43 10.59 -8.59
C PHE A 95 -13.40 11.51 -9.33
N LYS A 96 -12.88 12.51 -10.04
CA LYS A 96 -13.65 13.38 -10.92
C LYS A 96 -14.41 12.58 -11.97
N SER A 97 -13.76 11.58 -12.57
CA SER A 97 -14.36 10.77 -13.63
C SER A 97 -15.51 9.87 -13.15
N GLU A 98 -15.43 9.39 -11.90
CA GLU A 98 -16.47 8.54 -11.30
C GLU A 98 -17.69 9.35 -10.85
N PHE A 99 -17.46 10.55 -10.31
CA PHE A 99 -18.52 11.40 -9.74
C PHE A 99 -18.77 12.68 -10.57
N ARG A 100 -18.69 12.59 -11.91
CA ARG A 100 -18.79 13.76 -12.82
C ARG A 100 -20.09 14.56 -12.66
N GLU A 101 -21.19 13.88 -12.35
CA GLU A 101 -22.52 14.47 -12.25
C GLU A 101 -22.83 14.99 -10.83
N ASP A 102 -21.93 14.75 -9.87
CA ASP A 102 -22.15 15.13 -8.49
C ASP A 102 -21.83 16.59 -8.21
N ASN A 103 -22.71 17.23 -7.44
CA ASN A 103 -22.42 18.52 -6.85
C ASN A 103 -21.75 18.32 -5.48
N PHE A 104 -20.42 18.52 -5.44
CA PHE A 104 -19.58 18.39 -4.24
C PHE A 104 -19.89 19.42 -3.14
N THR A 105 -20.77 20.40 -3.39
CA THR A 105 -21.22 21.36 -2.37
C THR A 105 -22.14 20.74 -1.32
N SER A 106 -22.85 19.66 -1.66
CA SER A 106 -23.75 18.94 -0.74
C SER A 106 -23.02 17.75 -0.09
N ILE A 107 -22.82 17.82 1.22
CA ILE A 107 -22.06 16.79 1.96
C ILE A 107 -22.97 15.59 2.24
N ILE A 108 -22.80 14.51 1.48
CA ILE A 108 -23.44 13.23 1.79
C ILE A 108 -22.36 12.29 2.32
N GLN A 109 -22.36 12.05 3.64
CA GLN A 109 -21.42 11.13 4.28
C GLN A 109 -21.56 9.74 3.69
N GLY A 110 -20.42 9.11 3.37
CA GLY A 110 -20.38 7.73 2.88
C GLY A 110 -20.68 7.55 1.39
N LYS A 111 -21.17 8.57 0.68
CA LYS A 111 -21.48 8.51 -0.76
C LYS A 111 -20.28 8.09 -1.61
N TYR A 112 -19.10 8.55 -1.22
CA TYR A 112 -17.87 8.39 -2.00
C TYR A 112 -17.03 7.17 -1.57
N ASN A 113 -17.50 6.36 -0.62
CA ASN A 113 -16.73 5.22 -0.11
C ASN A 113 -16.49 4.13 -1.16
N SER A 114 -17.36 4.02 -2.18
CA SER A 114 -17.19 3.10 -3.32
C SER A 114 -15.90 3.35 -4.10
N PHE A 115 -15.39 4.59 -4.08
CA PHE A 115 -14.15 4.96 -4.77
C PHE A 115 -12.94 4.12 -4.32
N TYR A 116 -12.98 3.54 -3.12
CA TYR A 116 -11.90 2.70 -2.62
C TYR A 116 -11.52 1.56 -3.58
N SER A 117 -12.51 0.88 -4.18
CA SER A 117 -12.26 -0.23 -5.11
C SER A 117 -11.57 0.21 -6.41
N LYS A 118 -11.53 1.50 -6.69
CA LYS A 118 -10.81 2.04 -7.86
C LYS A 118 -9.35 2.37 -7.58
N ILE A 119 -8.96 2.56 -6.32
CA ILE A 119 -7.59 2.99 -5.98
C ILE A 119 -6.51 2.05 -6.54
N PRO A 120 -6.61 0.70 -6.47
CA PRO A 120 -5.61 -0.19 -7.05
C PRO A 120 -5.46 0.00 -8.56
N GLU A 121 -6.58 0.14 -9.28
CA GLU A 121 -6.62 0.41 -10.72
C GLU A 121 -5.92 1.75 -11.05
N VAL A 122 -6.19 2.79 -10.26
CA VAL A 122 -5.60 4.12 -10.42
C VAL A 122 -4.10 4.11 -10.15
N VAL A 123 -3.66 3.45 -9.07
CA VAL A 123 -2.24 3.29 -8.76
C VAL A 123 -1.55 2.49 -9.86
N ARG A 124 -2.17 1.46 -10.44
CA ARG A 124 -1.61 0.73 -11.59
C ARG A 124 -1.45 1.62 -12.82
N ARG A 125 -2.41 2.52 -13.09
CA ARG A 125 -2.30 3.50 -14.19
C ARG A 125 -1.12 4.46 -14.06
N SER A 126 -0.58 4.65 -12.85
CA SER A 126 0.58 5.53 -12.62
C SER A 126 1.90 5.04 -13.23
N VAL A 127 1.95 3.77 -13.62
CA VAL A 127 3.07 3.20 -14.38
C VAL A 127 3.24 3.91 -15.73
N HIS A 128 2.14 4.21 -16.43
CA HIS A 128 2.17 4.79 -17.76
C HIS A 128 2.91 6.15 -17.85
N PRO A 129 2.59 7.19 -17.03
CA PRO A 129 3.29 8.46 -17.10
C PRO A 129 4.80 8.35 -16.79
N ILE A 130 5.21 7.40 -15.94
CA ILE A 130 6.64 7.16 -15.66
C ILE A 130 7.35 6.63 -16.90
N LEU A 131 6.76 5.64 -17.56
CA LEU A 131 7.33 5.06 -18.78
C LEU A 131 7.34 6.06 -19.94
N THR A 132 6.28 6.88 -20.05
CA THR A 132 6.23 7.95 -21.05
C THR A 132 7.31 9.01 -20.78
N LYS A 133 7.55 9.40 -19.52
CA LYS A 133 8.68 10.30 -19.18
C LYS A 133 10.04 9.68 -19.56
N LEU A 134 10.20 8.38 -19.31
CA LEU A 134 11.41 7.64 -19.69
C LEU A 134 11.59 7.62 -21.21
N GLU A 135 10.55 7.35 -21.98
CA GLU A 135 10.58 7.37 -23.44
C GLU A 135 11.07 8.72 -24.00
N HIS A 136 10.57 9.83 -23.46
CA HIS A 136 10.93 11.17 -23.92
C HIS A 136 12.37 11.58 -23.55
N THR A 137 13.09 10.75 -22.80
CA THR A 137 14.49 11.01 -22.45
C THR A 137 15.39 10.83 -23.66
N ARG A 138 16.23 11.84 -23.92
CA ARG A 138 17.16 11.86 -25.06
C ARG A 138 18.03 10.58 -25.09
N GLY A 139 17.94 9.86 -26.20
CA GLY A 139 18.75 8.68 -26.46
C GLY A 139 18.07 7.35 -26.12
N ILE A 140 16.87 7.36 -25.52
CA ILE A 140 16.04 6.17 -25.38
C ILE A 140 15.27 5.95 -26.69
N LYS A 141 15.31 4.71 -27.20
CA LYS A 141 14.67 4.31 -28.48
C LYS A 141 13.38 3.53 -28.23
N THR A 142 13.40 2.64 -27.25
CA THR A 142 12.32 1.70 -26.98
C THR A 142 12.25 1.46 -25.48
N VAL A 143 11.03 1.46 -24.94
CA VAL A 143 10.72 1.10 -23.56
C VAL A 143 9.62 0.04 -23.61
N LEU A 144 9.85 -1.09 -22.95
CA LEU A 144 8.87 -2.16 -22.79
C LEU A 144 8.75 -2.52 -21.32
N LEU A 145 7.53 -2.75 -20.87
CA LEU A 145 7.24 -3.31 -19.56
C LEU A 145 6.51 -4.63 -19.74
N ILE A 146 7.03 -5.68 -19.11
CA ILE A 146 6.48 -7.03 -19.17
C ILE A 146 6.03 -7.42 -17.77
N GLU A 147 4.76 -7.75 -17.59
CA GLU A 147 4.19 -8.28 -16.35
C GLU A 147 3.64 -9.69 -16.59
N LYS A 148 4.03 -10.66 -15.77
CA LYS A 148 3.50 -12.04 -15.82
C LYS A 148 3.40 -12.61 -17.25
N THR A 149 4.42 -12.39 -18.09
CA THR A 149 4.53 -12.79 -19.51
C THR A 149 3.74 -11.95 -20.54
N THR A 150 3.00 -10.93 -20.12
CA THR A 150 2.28 -10.00 -21.00
C THR A 150 2.98 -8.66 -21.08
N ILE A 151 3.05 -8.08 -22.28
CA ILE A 151 3.57 -6.72 -22.46
C ILE A 151 2.47 -5.73 -22.07
N THR A 152 2.65 -5.02 -20.96
CA THR A 152 1.68 -4.05 -20.44
C THR A 152 1.94 -2.64 -20.94
N TYR A 153 3.16 -2.37 -21.40
CA TYR A 153 3.52 -1.13 -22.06
C TYR A 153 4.51 -1.38 -23.19
N GLU A 154 4.22 -0.82 -24.35
CA GLU A 154 5.15 -0.72 -25.47
C GLU A 154 5.02 0.64 -26.12
N ASN A 155 6.16 1.27 -26.41
CA ASN A 155 6.16 2.52 -27.17
C ASN A 155 6.31 2.31 -28.68
N LYS A 156 6.65 1.07 -29.09
CA LYS A 156 6.76 0.65 -30.49
C LYS A 156 6.16 -0.74 -30.63
N LYS A 157 5.46 -0.98 -31.75
CA LYS A 157 4.97 -2.31 -32.10
C LYS A 157 6.16 -3.24 -32.30
N ILE A 158 6.23 -4.29 -31.51
CA ILE A 158 7.26 -5.33 -31.57
C ILE A 158 6.56 -6.69 -31.53
N ASP A 159 7.24 -7.73 -32.01
CA ASP A 159 6.80 -9.12 -31.79
C ASP A 159 6.78 -9.44 -30.29
N GLN A 160 5.58 -9.37 -29.71
CA GLN A 160 5.38 -9.50 -28.27
C GLN A 160 5.74 -10.89 -27.77
N LEU A 161 5.42 -11.93 -28.55
CA LEU A 161 5.64 -13.32 -28.16
C LEU A 161 7.14 -13.66 -28.22
N GLY A 162 7.81 -13.26 -29.30
CA GLY A 162 9.25 -13.49 -29.45
C GLY A 162 10.07 -12.78 -28.37
N VAL A 163 9.74 -11.52 -28.05
CA VAL A 163 10.44 -10.79 -26.99
C VAL A 163 10.18 -11.37 -25.62
N ALA A 164 8.91 -11.65 -25.27
CA ALA A 164 8.58 -12.20 -23.95
C ALA A 164 9.23 -13.57 -23.72
N ALA A 165 9.26 -14.45 -24.72
CA ALA A 165 9.90 -15.75 -24.63
C ALA A 165 11.42 -15.64 -24.39
N ASN A 166 12.10 -14.77 -25.15
CA ASN A 166 13.55 -14.58 -25.01
C ASN A 166 13.92 -13.94 -23.65
N ILE A 167 13.14 -12.97 -23.18
CA ILE A 167 13.36 -12.36 -21.86
C ILE A 167 13.11 -13.37 -20.74
N SER A 168 12.09 -14.23 -20.88
CA SER A 168 11.81 -15.29 -19.89
C SER A 168 12.94 -16.33 -19.85
N ALA A 169 13.45 -16.75 -21.00
CA ALA A 169 14.58 -17.67 -21.07
C ALA A 169 15.86 -17.07 -20.46
N LEU A 170 16.08 -15.77 -20.66
CA LEU A 170 17.19 -15.03 -20.06
C LEU A 170 17.05 -14.89 -18.54
N ASP A 171 15.84 -14.62 -18.03
CA ASP A 171 15.58 -14.55 -16.58
C ASP A 171 15.81 -15.91 -15.91
N ILE A 172 15.33 -17.01 -16.51
CA ILE A 172 15.56 -18.37 -16.00
C ILE A 172 17.05 -18.69 -15.97
N SER A 173 17.73 -18.57 -17.12
CA SER A 173 19.14 -18.93 -17.24
C SER A 173 20.03 -18.06 -16.34
N GLY A 174 19.73 -16.76 -16.25
CA GLY A 174 20.46 -15.84 -15.39
C GLY A 174 20.18 -16.07 -13.90
N SER A 175 18.94 -16.41 -13.54
CA SER A 175 18.59 -16.75 -12.15
C SER A 175 19.27 -18.03 -11.69
N ASP A 176 19.36 -19.05 -12.55
CA ASP A 176 20.09 -20.29 -12.24
C ASP A 176 21.58 -20.00 -11.98
N LEU A 177 22.22 -19.24 -12.87
CA LEU A 177 23.64 -18.87 -12.73
C LEU A 177 23.93 -18.04 -11.47
N MET A 178 23.06 -17.07 -11.15
CA MET A 178 23.20 -16.25 -9.95
C MET A 178 22.86 -17.06 -8.69
N GLY A 179 21.91 -17.98 -8.77
CA GLY A 179 21.54 -18.91 -7.70
C GLY A 179 22.71 -19.80 -7.28
N TYR A 180 23.54 -20.27 -8.21
CA TYR A 180 24.80 -20.97 -7.90
C TYR A 180 25.78 -20.13 -7.05
N LYS A 181 25.65 -18.80 -7.08
CA LYS A 181 26.45 -17.86 -6.30
C LYS A 181 25.70 -17.28 -5.08
N ALA A 182 24.51 -17.81 -4.78
CA ALA A 182 23.61 -17.29 -3.75
C ALA A 182 23.26 -15.79 -3.95
N ASP A 183 23.14 -15.35 -5.20
CA ASP A 183 22.78 -13.99 -5.58
C ASP A 183 21.54 -13.98 -6.49
N THR A 184 21.01 -12.79 -6.77
CA THR A 184 19.77 -12.58 -7.53
C THR A 184 20.01 -11.75 -8.78
N LEU A 185 19.40 -12.16 -9.89
CA LEU A 185 19.45 -11.42 -11.14
C LEU A 185 18.54 -10.19 -11.06
N ASN A 186 19.13 -9.02 -10.80
CA ASN A 186 18.40 -7.75 -10.73
C ASN A 186 18.45 -6.95 -12.03
N PHE A 187 19.54 -7.09 -12.78
CA PHE A 187 19.83 -6.23 -13.93
C PHE A 187 20.74 -6.94 -14.93
N VAL A 188 20.44 -6.75 -16.22
CA VAL A 188 21.25 -7.22 -17.34
C VAL A 188 21.45 -6.09 -18.33
N THR A 189 22.70 -5.84 -18.71
CA THR A 189 23.04 -4.95 -19.82
C THR A 189 23.59 -5.76 -20.98
N ILE A 190 23.02 -5.57 -22.16
CA ILE A 190 23.54 -6.12 -23.42
C ILE A 190 24.02 -4.96 -24.28
N ASN A 191 25.32 -4.97 -24.59
CA ASN A 191 25.95 -3.96 -25.43
C ASN A 191 26.00 -4.45 -26.89
N GLY A 192 25.09 -3.96 -27.74
CA GLY A 192 25.17 -4.16 -29.19
C GLY A 192 26.14 -3.20 -29.87
N GLU A 193 26.23 -3.13 -31.20
CA GLU A 193 27.17 -2.21 -31.87
C GLU A 193 26.82 -0.73 -31.61
N ASP A 194 25.59 -0.32 -31.92
CA ASP A 194 25.11 1.06 -31.77
C ASP A 194 24.12 1.28 -30.61
N THR A 195 23.73 0.19 -29.95
CA THR A 195 22.66 0.20 -28.94
C THR A 195 23.06 -0.48 -27.66
N ILE A 196 22.42 -0.07 -26.58
CA ILE A 196 22.51 -0.69 -25.25
C ILE A 196 21.11 -1.09 -24.85
N LEU A 197 20.93 -2.38 -24.58
CA LEU A 197 19.72 -2.92 -24.00
C LEU A 197 19.93 -3.06 -22.50
N ASN A 198 19.02 -2.50 -21.71
CA ASN A 198 18.99 -2.60 -20.26
C ASN A 198 17.74 -3.36 -19.88
N ILE A 199 17.89 -4.47 -19.17
CA ILE A 199 16.80 -5.31 -18.68
C ILE A 199 16.87 -5.28 -17.17
N SER A 200 15.84 -4.75 -16.52
CA SER A 200 15.79 -4.57 -15.07
C SER A 200 14.61 -5.33 -14.50
N LYS A 201 14.86 -6.18 -13.50
CA LYS A 201 13.82 -6.90 -12.76
C LYS A 201 13.22 -5.98 -11.69
N ILE A 202 11.90 -5.90 -11.66
CA ILE A 202 11.11 -5.04 -10.78
C ILE A 202 9.99 -5.89 -10.19
N GLU A 203 10.27 -6.57 -9.06
CA GLU A 203 9.31 -7.48 -8.41
C GLU A 203 8.69 -8.47 -9.43
N ASN A 204 7.40 -8.31 -9.77
CA ASN A 204 6.64 -9.14 -10.69
C ASN A 204 6.67 -8.65 -12.16
N ALA A 205 7.52 -7.67 -12.46
CA ALA A 205 7.63 -7.03 -13.77
C ALA A 205 9.10 -6.97 -14.24
N VAL A 206 9.28 -6.86 -15.56
CA VAL A 206 10.58 -6.66 -16.19
C VAL A 206 10.51 -5.43 -17.09
N LEU A 207 11.38 -4.46 -16.82
CA LEU A 207 11.54 -3.25 -17.61
C LEU A 207 12.68 -3.45 -18.62
N VAL A 208 12.39 -3.29 -19.90
CA VAL A 208 13.37 -3.38 -20.99
C VAL A 208 13.51 -2.02 -21.66
N VAL A 209 14.73 -1.48 -21.67
CA VAL A 209 15.06 -0.17 -22.23
C VAL A 209 16.16 -0.29 -23.26
N CYS A 210 15.86 0.02 -24.52
CA CYS A 210 16.86 0.11 -25.59
C CYS A 210 17.26 1.58 -25.78
N SER A 211 18.57 1.85 -25.79
CA SER A 211 19.12 3.19 -25.92
C SER A 211 20.27 3.29 -26.92
N LYS A 212 20.50 4.48 -27.48
CA LYS A 212 21.63 4.79 -28.37
C LYS A 212 22.93 4.91 -27.57
N LYS A 213 24.01 4.27 -28.04
CA LYS A 213 25.35 4.44 -27.44
C LYS A 213 25.91 5.85 -27.59
N SER A 214 25.60 6.53 -28.70
CA SER A 214 26.14 7.85 -29.05
C SER A 214 25.71 9.00 -28.13
N VAL A 215 24.75 8.79 -27.23
CA VAL A 215 24.27 9.81 -26.29
C VAL A 215 25.06 9.71 -24.97
N ASN A 216 25.01 10.74 -24.13
CA ASN A 216 25.62 10.71 -22.80
C ASN A 216 25.02 9.58 -21.92
N SER A 217 25.87 8.66 -21.44
CA SER A 217 25.47 7.52 -20.62
C SER A 217 24.90 7.92 -19.27
N ARG A 218 25.43 8.97 -18.63
CA ARG A 218 25.01 9.42 -17.29
C ARG A 218 23.54 9.85 -17.28
N VAL A 219 23.11 10.58 -18.31
CA VAL A 219 21.72 11.07 -18.42
C VAL A 219 20.75 9.90 -18.55
N ARG A 220 21.09 8.89 -19.37
CA ARG A 220 20.23 7.73 -19.59
C ARG A 220 20.16 6.82 -18.38
N ILE A 221 21.31 6.50 -17.78
CA ILE A 221 21.39 5.63 -16.60
C ILE A 221 20.58 6.25 -15.46
N LYS A 222 20.77 7.55 -15.21
CA LYS A 222 20.00 8.28 -14.19
C LYS A 222 18.49 8.21 -14.44
N ALA A 223 18.05 8.44 -15.68
CA ALA A 223 16.62 8.36 -16.01
C ALA A 223 16.04 6.94 -15.83
N ILE A 224 16.82 5.90 -16.19
CA ILE A 224 16.43 4.50 -16.00
C ILE A 224 16.35 4.16 -14.51
N GLU A 225 17.33 4.56 -13.71
CA GLU A 225 17.34 4.33 -12.25
C GLU A 225 16.19 5.06 -11.55
N GLU A 226 15.91 6.30 -11.92
CA GLU A 226 14.76 7.06 -11.40
C GLU A 226 13.44 6.36 -11.75
N ALA A 227 13.26 5.89 -12.99
CA ALA A 227 12.07 5.15 -13.41
C ALA A 227 11.92 3.82 -12.65
N ILE A 228 13.00 3.05 -12.51
CA ILE A 228 12.99 1.79 -11.74
C ILE A 228 12.63 2.07 -10.28
N GLY A 229 13.21 3.12 -9.67
CA GLY A 229 12.92 3.51 -8.29
C GLY A 229 11.44 3.85 -8.09
N MET A 230 10.85 4.61 -9.01
CA MET A 230 9.41 4.93 -8.96
C MET A 230 8.53 3.71 -9.19
N LEU A 231 8.86 2.84 -10.15
CA LEU A 231 8.11 1.61 -10.43
C LEU A 231 8.14 0.65 -9.23
N LYS A 232 9.29 0.46 -8.58
CA LYS A 232 9.40 -0.35 -7.36
C LYS A 232 8.47 0.17 -6.26
N LYS A 233 8.39 1.49 -6.06
CA LYS A 233 7.48 2.12 -5.10
C LYS A 233 6.01 1.82 -5.44
N ILE A 234 5.63 1.88 -6.71
CA ILE A 234 4.27 1.58 -7.16
C ILE A 234 3.91 0.11 -6.96
N TYR A 235 4.75 -0.83 -7.40
CA TYR A 235 4.48 -2.26 -7.23
C TYR A 235 4.44 -2.69 -5.75
N SER A 236 5.31 -2.09 -4.92
CA SER A 236 5.23 -2.26 -3.47
C SER A 236 3.89 -1.79 -2.91
N ILE A 237 3.32 -0.71 -3.42
CA ILE A 237 1.98 -0.27 -2.99
C ILE A 237 0.89 -1.21 -3.52
N LEU A 238 0.97 -1.61 -4.80
CA LEU A 238 -0.01 -2.53 -5.39
C LEU A 238 -0.06 -3.87 -4.65
N SER A 239 1.08 -4.45 -4.29
CA SER A 239 1.11 -5.69 -3.50
C SER A 239 0.46 -5.54 -2.13
N ASN A 240 0.60 -4.36 -1.49
CA ASN A 240 -0.08 -4.05 -0.23
C ASN A 240 -1.59 -3.81 -0.41
N LEU A 241 -2.00 -3.23 -1.54
CA LEU A 241 -3.41 -2.98 -1.87
C LEU A 241 -4.15 -4.26 -2.26
N ASP A 242 -3.56 -5.12 -3.09
CA ASP A 242 -4.14 -6.41 -3.48
C ASP A 242 -4.31 -7.33 -2.25
N SER A 243 -3.39 -7.23 -1.27
CA SER A 243 -3.50 -7.91 0.03
C SER A 243 -4.66 -7.41 0.90
N SER A 244 -5.22 -6.23 0.60
CA SER A 244 -6.34 -5.63 1.32
C SER A 244 -7.72 -5.93 0.69
N GLU A 245 -7.77 -6.35 -0.58
CA GLU A 245 -9.02 -6.77 -1.24
C GLU A 245 -9.53 -8.13 -0.74
N ILE A 246 -8.62 -9.00 -0.29
CA ILE A 246 -8.95 -10.30 0.35
C ILE A 246 -9.70 -10.09 1.70
N GLU A 247 -9.72 -8.87 2.25
CA GLU A 247 -10.38 -8.58 3.54
C GLU A 247 -11.89 -8.32 3.44
N GLN A 248 -12.49 -8.27 2.24
CA GLN A 248 -13.92 -7.93 2.08
C GLN A 248 -14.84 -9.06 1.60
N GLU A 249 -14.31 -10.16 1.05
CA GLU A 249 -15.13 -11.32 0.69
C GLU A 249 -14.71 -12.56 1.51
N ASN A 250 -15.61 -12.98 2.42
CA ASN A 250 -15.55 -14.20 3.22
C ASN A 250 -14.41 -14.30 4.26
N ILE A 251 -14.51 -13.54 5.35
CA ILE A 251 -13.81 -13.90 6.60
C ILE A 251 -14.65 -14.99 7.30
N PRO A 252 -14.18 -16.25 7.39
CA PRO A 252 -14.85 -17.25 8.22
C PRO A 252 -14.85 -16.78 9.68
N ASN A 253 -15.95 -16.99 10.41
CA ASN A 253 -15.99 -16.72 11.85
C ASN A 253 -14.90 -17.56 12.53
N PHE A 254 -13.84 -16.93 13.01
CA PHE A 254 -12.81 -17.62 13.79
C PHE A 254 -13.31 -17.79 15.23
N SER A 255 -13.39 -19.04 15.69
CA SER A 255 -13.61 -19.39 17.09
C SER A 255 -12.31 -19.91 17.69
N TYR A 256 -11.79 -19.22 18.69
CA TYR A 256 -10.61 -19.65 19.45
C TYR A 256 -11.04 -20.05 20.86
N THR A 257 -10.56 -21.20 21.33
CA THR A 257 -10.76 -21.67 22.70
C THR A 257 -9.41 -21.75 23.39
N LEU A 258 -9.18 -20.92 24.40
CA LEU A 258 -7.99 -20.96 25.24
C LEU A 258 -8.35 -21.64 26.56
N SER A 259 -7.54 -22.62 26.99
CA SER A 259 -7.73 -23.31 28.27
C SER A 259 -6.52 -23.03 29.17
N LEU A 260 -6.77 -22.42 30.33
CA LEU A 260 -5.74 -22.07 31.32
C LEU A 260 -5.98 -22.85 32.61
N LYS A 261 -5.00 -23.62 33.07
CA LYS A 261 -5.08 -24.38 34.33
C LYS A 261 -4.58 -23.55 35.51
N PHE A 262 -5.28 -23.65 36.63
CA PHE A 262 -4.98 -22.97 37.89
C PHE A 262 -4.82 -23.97 39.04
N PRO A 263 -4.18 -23.59 40.16
CA PRO A 263 -3.98 -24.48 41.30
C PRO A 263 -5.28 -24.92 41.99
N SER A 264 -6.34 -24.11 41.90
CA SER A 264 -7.65 -24.40 42.50
C SER A 264 -8.79 -23.78 41.71
N LYS A 265 -10.01 -24.29 41.92
CA LYS A 265 -11.25 -23.73 41.36
C LYS A 265 -11.52 -22.31 41.81
N GLU A 266 -11.19 -22.01 43.06
CA GLU A 266 -11.36 -20.69 43.66
C GLU A 266 -10.44 -19.67 42.96
N THR A 267 -9.20 -20.06 42.68
CA THR A 267 -8.25 -19.24 41.90
C THR A 267 -8.76 -19.01 40.48
N ALA A 268 -9.19 -20.05 39.76
CA ALA A 268 -9.73 -19.92 38.41
C ALA A 268 -10.97 -18.99 38.37
N THR A 269 -11.84 -19.09 39.38
CA THR A 269 -13.06 -18.27 39.49
C THR A 269 -12.73 -16.80 39.81
N MET A 270 -11.75 -16.55 40.67
CA MET A 270 -11.28 -15.19 41.00
C MET A 270 -10.65 -14.52 39.78
N VAL A 271 -9.84 -15.26 39.02
CA VAL A 271 -9.27 -14.78 37.76
C VAL A 271 -10.37 -14.47 36.75
N CYS A 272 -11.34 -15.36 36.56
CA CYS A 272 -12.47 -15.13 35.67
C CYS A 272 -13.23 -13.82 35.96
N LYS A 273 -13.41 -13.47 37.25
CA LYS A 273 -14.11 -12.25 37.67
C LYS A 273 -13.29 -10.98 37.48
N THR A 274 -11.96 -11.08 37.40
CA THR A 274 -11.05 -9.93 37.24
C THR A 274 -10.67 -9.67 35.80
N LEU A 275 -10.94 -10.61 34.90
CA LEU A 275 -10.75 -10.44 33.45
C LEU A 275 -11.65 -9.32 32.92
N LYS A 276 -11.01 -8.24 32.47
CA LYS A 276 -11.64 -7.20 31.65
C LYS A 276 -11.20 -7.37 30.21
N VAL A 277 -12.11 -7.13 29.28
CA VAL A 277 -11.80 -6.97 27.86
C VAL A 277 -11.84 -5.48 27.57
N ASP A 278 -10.91 -5.01 26.75
CA ASP A 278 -10.84 -3.62 26.29
C ASP A 278 -12.20 -3.14 25.75
N ASP A 279 -12.56 -1.90 26.08
CA ASP A 279 -13.84 -1.27 25.70
C ASP A 279 -13.87 -0.90 24.21
N ASN A 280 -12.72 -0.92 23.51
CA ASN A 280 -12.60 -0.73 22.07
C ASN A 280 -13.02 -1.98 21.25
N ARG A 281 -14.13 -2.62 21.60
CA ARG A 281 -14.65 -3.78 20.84
C ARG A 281 -15.31 -3.30 19.55
N ASN A 282 -15.03 -3.98 18.44
CA ASN A 282 -15.95 -3.98 17.30
C ASN A 282 -17.26 -4.66 17.74
N GLU A 283 -18.42 -4.12 17.32
CA GLU A 283 -19.77 -4.60 17.65
C GLU A 283 -20.02 -6.09 17.33
N ASN A 284 -19.12 -6.73 16.56
CA ASN A 284 -19.23 -8.10 16.06
C ASN A 284 -18.28 -9.11 16.75
N SER A 285 -17.89 -8.88 18.01
CA SER A 285 -17.03 -9.80 18.78
C SER A 285 -17.74 -10.30 20.05
N THR A 286 -17.70 -11.60 20.30
CA THR A 286 -18.22 -12.21 21.52
C THR A 286 -17.10 -12.93 22.26
N VAL A 287 -17.05 -12.74 23.58
CA VAL A 287 -16.13 -13.43 24.48
C VAL A 287 -16.94 -14.11 25.55
N GLY A 288 -16.83 -15.42 25.65
CA GLY A 288 -17.44 -16.25 26.68
C GLY A 288 -16.38 -16.80 27.62
N TYR A 289 -16.72 -16.91 28.90
CA TYR A 289 -15.87 -17.48 29.93
C TYR A 289 -16.57 -18.67 30.56
N GLN A 290 -15.85 -19.76 30.76
CA GLN A 290 -16.34 -20.93 31.47
C GLN A 290 -15.23 -21.43 32.39
N VAL A 291 -15.54 -21.68 33.66
CA VAL A 291 -14.60 -22.29 34.61
C VAL A 291 -15.06 -23.72 34.87
N ASP A 292 -14.18 -24.68 34.61
CA ASP A 292 -14.40 -26.09 34.88
C ASP A 292 -13.31 -26.62 35.82
N GLU A 293 -13.71 -27.11 37.00
CA GLU A 293 -12.82 -27.49 38.10
C GLU A 293 -11.65 -26.52 38.32
N THR A 294 -10.47 -26.78 37.77
CA THR A 294 -9.27 -25.95 37.90
C THR A 294 -8.91 -25.19 36.62
N THR A 295 -9.71 -25.29 35.57
CA THR A 295 -9.42 -24.77 34.23
C THR A 295 -10.37 -23.63 33.85
N LEU A 296 -9.81 -22.48 33.48
CA LEU A 296 -10.55 -21.38 32.85
C LEU A 296 -10.50 -21.56 31.33
N ILE A 297 -11.67 -21.69 30.73
CA ILE A 297 -11.87 -21.75 29.29
C ILE A 297 -12.36 -20.39 28.81
N ILE A 298 -11.62 -19.77 27.90
CA ILE A 298 -11.97 -18.51 27.26
C ILE A 298 -12.30 -18.81 25.80
N LYS A 299 -13.57 -18.60 25.42
CA LYS A 299 -14.05 -18.75 24.04
C LYS A 299 -14.19 -17.38 23.41
N ILE A 300 -13.46 -17.14 22.33
CA ILE A 300 -13.47 -15.88 21.59
C ILE A 300 -14.00 -16.16 20.19
N SER A 301 -15.05 -15.45 19.78
CA SER A 301 -15.56 -15.47 18.41
C SER A 301 -15.56 -14.05 17.86
N ALA A 302 -14.78 -13.80 16.80
CA ALA A 302 -14.67 -12.47 16.20
C ALA A 302 -14.44 -12.54 14.69
N LYS A 303 -15.06 -11.61 13.95
CA LYS A 303 -14.84 -11.42 12.50
C LYS A 303 -13.54 -10.65 12.19
N THR A 304 -13.09 -9.80 13.09
CA THR A 304 -11.80 -9.09 13.00
C THR A 304 -11.22 -8.97 14.41
N VAL A 305 -9.97 -9.37 14.61
CA VAL A 305 -9.34 -9.38 15.94
C VAL A 305 -8.38 -8.21 16.04
N LYS A 306 -8.69 -7.23 16.91
CA LYS A 306 -7.67 -6.35 17.51
C LYS A 306 -7.54 -6.71 18.99
N LEU A 307 -6.29 -6.95 19.37
CA LEU A 307 -5.70 -7.08 20.71
C LEU A 307 -6.67 -7.34 21.88
N LEU A 308 -6.75 -8.58 22.37
CA LEU A 308 -7.38 -8.88 23.66
C LEU A 308 -6.32 -8.75 24.77
N ARG A 309 -6.49 -7.80 25.69
CA ARG A 309 -5.67 -7.72 26.91
C ARG A 309 -6.48 -8.23 28.09
N ALA A 310 -6.05 -9.37 28.63
CA ALA A 310 -6.55 -9.92 29.88
C ALA A 310 -5.61 -9.50 31.02
N VAL A 311 -6.11 -8.69 31.97
CA VAL A 311 -5.37 -8.37 33.20
C VAL A 311 -5.86 -9.32 34.29
N ILE A 312 -4.98 -10.22 34.72
CA ILE A 312 -5.25 -11.13 35.83
C ILE A 312 -4.65 -10.51 37.09
N PHE A 313 -5.50 -10.02 37.99
CA PHE A 313 -5.04 -9.56 39.30
C PHE A 313 -4.88 -10.76 40.23
N SER A 314 -3.67 -11.32 40.26
CA SER A 314 -3.22 -12.25 41.29
C SER A 314 -1.92 -11.69 41.88
N THR A 315 -1.76 -11.80 43.19
CA THR A 315 -0.65 -11.25 44.00
C THR A 315 0.73 -11.85 43.72
N MET A 316 0.91 -12.58 42.62
CA MET A 316 2.19 -13.09 42.14
C MET A 316 2.25 -12.96 40.62
N GLU A 317 3.28 -12.25 40.15
CA GLU A 317 3.77 -12.09 38.77
C GLU A 317 2.73 -11.99 37.63
N PHE A 318 2.69 -10.83 36.97
CA PHE A 318 1.75 -10.50 35.89
C PHE A 318 1.80 -11.49 34.73
N LEU A 319 0.77 -12.32 34.56
CA LEU A 319 0.57 -13.07 33.32
C LEU A 319 -0.12 -12.16 32.29
N THR A 320 0.68 -11.48 31.46
CA THR A 320 0.16 -10.67 30.35
C THR A 320 -0.03 -11.57 29.13
N LEU A 321 -1.24 -12.07 28.90
CA LEU A 321 -1.55 -12.81 27.67
C LEU A 321 -1.80 -11.80 26.54
N SER A 322 -0.79 -11.56 25.70
CA SER A 322 -0.93 -10.78 24.46
C SER A 322 -1.07 -11.72 23.27
N ILE A 323 -2.30 -11.97 22.83
CA ILE A 323 -2.54 -12.68 21.57
C ILE A 323 -2.33 -11.67 20.43
N ARG A 324 -1.13 -11.69 19.83
CA ARG A 324 -0.82 -10.99 18.59
C ARG A 324 -0.84 -12.01 17.45
N THR A 325 -1.83 -11.94 16.57
CA THR A 325 -1.72 -12.60 15.27
C THR A 325 -0.86 -11.71 14.37
N LEU A 326 0.44 -11.98 14.35
CA LEU A 326 1.32 -11.55 13.27
C LEU A 326 0.97 -12.38 12.04
N ARG A 327 0.72 -11.72 10.90
CA ARG A 327 0.68 -12.41 9.60
C ARG A 327 2.03 -13.14 9.42
N SER A 328 1.93 -14.43 9.14
CA SER A 328 2.98 -15.44 8.92
C SER A 328 3.68 -16.04 10.15
N PHE A 329 3.15 -17.18 10.60
CA PHE A 329 3.99 -18.33 10.98
C PHE A 329 3.67 -19.47 10.01
N PRO A 330 4.67 -20.21 9.49
CA PRO A 330 4.40 -21.43 8.75
C PRO A 330 3.71 -22.41 9.69
N ILE A 331 2.60 -22.98 9.22
CA ILE A 331 1.99 -24.15 9.85
C ILE A 331 3.02 -25.26 9.73
N PHE A 332 3.70 -25.59 10.83
CA PHE A 332 4.31 -26.91 10.94
C PHE A 332 3.15 -27.89 11.08
N GLU A 333 2.87 -28.62 10.00
CA GLU A 333 2.14 -29.87 10.12
C GLU A 333 2.97 -30.79 11.01
N GLU A 334 2.49 -31.05 12.23
CA GLU A 334 2.95 -32.22 12.98
C GLU A 334 2.53 -33.45 12.17
N GLU A 335 3.52 -34.11 11.57
CA GLU A 335 3.41 -35.49 11.11
C GLU A 335 2.89 -36.34 12.27
N LYS A 336 1.63 -36.74 12.17
CA LYS A 336 1.12 -37.88 12.93
C LYS A 336 1.67 -39.16 12.31
N ASN A 337 2.64 -39.76 13.00
CA ASN A 337 2.78 -41.22 13.01
C ASN A 337 1.83 -41.80 14.04
#